data_AF-A0A836ISE9-F1
#
_entry.id   AF-A0A836ISE9-F1
#
_cell.length_a   1.000
_cell.length_b   1.000
_cell.length_c   1.000
_cell.angle_alpha   90.00
_cell.angle_beta   90.00
_cell.angle_gamma   90.00
#
_symmetry.space_group_name_H-M   'P 1'
#
loop_
_entity.id
_entity.type
_entity.pdbx_description
1 polymer ?
#
loop_
_entity_poly.entity_id
_entity_poly.type
_entity_poly.pdbx_seq_one_letter_code
_entity_poly.pdbx_strand_id
1 'polypeptide(L)'
;MLRPTCVLAAAEFKQKSRWSSVWPNMRYGAMYLNYSVGRQLPMRGVNWVTRDSNRLTNFAARYGSVIQDIDVKRNEEELNIQLSDVRWNDHRRIYWRCSFCGSSYRKNVSVRTKFHAGCNFCKGRYASEVLREQTPVVALKEAQPELCEGLAENEKNDNIGSLSVTSKFRAEWKCQSCGLRYRATIRSRTGLTEPGQAPLHPQIKEWSAHCPSCAWQANLTALGQKAQREGQYLGLEASLAELSSATAGKRIPRRKKLVA
;
A
#
# COMPACT_ATOMS: atom_id res chain seq x y z
N MET A 1 26.39 -20.22 -17.65
CA MET A 1 26.15 -20.26 -16.18
C MET A 1 26.95 -21.41 -15.62
N LEU A 2 28.04 -21.15 -14.88
CA LEU A 2 28.89 -22.18 -14.30
C LEU A 2 28.09 -22.99 -13.28
N ARG A 3 28.12 -24.33 -13.37
CA ARG A 3 27.47 -25.20 -12.37
C ARG A 3 28.17 -24.98 -11.02
N PRO A 4 27.44 -24.64 -9.94
CA PRO A 4 28.05 -24.44 -8.63
C PRO A 4 28.68 -25.75 -8.16
N THR A 5 29.96 -25.73 -7.81
CA THR A 5 30.65 -26.88 -7.24
C THR A 5 30.10 -27.16 -5.84
N CYS A 6 30.18 -28.42 -5.38
CA CYS A 6 29.73 -28.80 -4.03
C CYS A 6 30.38 -27.95 -2.92
N VAL A 7 31.64 -27.52 -3.12
CA VAL A 7 32.37 -26.65 -2.20
C VAL A 7 31.75 -25.24 -2.15
N LEU A 8 31.40 -24.67 -3.30
CA LEU A 8 30.72 -23.36 -3.37
C LEU A 8 29.33 -23.42 -2.74
N ALA A 9 28.56 -24.49 -3.00
CA ALA A 9 27.25 -24.69 -2.38
C ALA A 9 27.34 -24.84 -0.85
N ALA A 10 28.36 -25.56 -0.35
CA ALA A 10 28.60 -25.70 1.09
C ALA A 10 29.03 -24.38 1.75
N ALA A 11 29.87 -23.58 1.08
CA ALA A 11 30.26 -22.26 1.56
C ALA A 11 29.08 -21.28 1.58
N GLU A 12 28.25 -21.28 0.53
CA GLU A 12 27.04 -20.46 0.45
C GLU A 12 26.00 -20.86 1.50
N PHE A 13 25.82 -22.17 1.75
CA PHE A 13 24.98 -22.67 2.85
C PHE A 13 25.50 -22.21 4.21
N LYS A 14 26.81 -22.31 4.46
CA LYS A 14 27.43 -21.85 5.71
C LYS A 14 27.28 -20.35 5.93
N GLN A 15 27.42 -19.55 4.87
CA GLN A 15 27.18 -18.10 4.93
C GLN A 15 25.70 -17.78 5.18
N LYS A 16 24.77 -18.37 4.41
CA LYS A 16 23.32 -18.20 4.61
C LYS A 16 22.86 -18.64 6.01
N SER A 17 23.44 -19.73 6.53
CA SER A 17 23.22 -20.24 7.88
C SER A 17 23.78 -19.31 8.97
N ARG A 18 24.87 -18.58 8.70
CA ARG A 18 25.34 -17.54 9.63
C ARG A 18 24.37 -16.35 9.67
N TRP A 19 23.85 -15.94 8.52
CA TRP A 19 22.90 -14.82 8.42
C TRP A 19 21.51 -15.14 8.97
N SER A 20 21.13 -16.42 9.11
CA SER A 20 19.81 -16.79 9.67
C SER A 20 19.62 -16.38 11.13
N SER A 21 20.71 -16.15 11.88
CA SER A 21 20.66 -15.69 13.28
C SER A 21 20.46 -14.18 13.41
N VAL A 22 20.58 -13.42 12.31
CA VAL A 22 20.43 -11.96 12.33
C VAL A 22 18.96 -11.60 12.51
N TRP A 23 18.69 -10.67 13.43
CA TRP A 23 17.33 -10.24 13.71
C TRP A 23 16.76 -9.40 12.56
N PRO A 24 15.45 -9.47 12.29
CA PRO A 24 14.83 -8.68 11.24
C PRO A 24 14.73 -7.20 11.63
N ASN A 25 14.63 -6.34 10.62
CA ASN A 25 14.44 -4.90 10.82
C ASN A 25 13.03 -4.59 11.37
N MET A 26 12.98 -3.93 12.51
CA MET A 26 11.75 -3.42 13.12
C MET A 26 11.54 -1.97 12.68
N ARG A 27 10.53 -1.72 11.83
CA ARG A 27 10.16 -0.38 11.38
C ARG A 27 9.21 0.29 12.37
N TYR A 28 9.10 1.61 12.29
CA TYR A 28 8.11 2.38 13.04
C TYR A 28 6.70 1.83 12.82
N GLY A 29 5.98 1.63 13.93
CA GLY A 29 4.68 0.97 13.98
C GLY A 29 4.71 -0.50 14.42
N ALA A 30 5.87 -1.15 14.40
CA ALA A 30 6.06 -2.43 15.08
C ALA A 30 6.39 -2.19 16.55
N MET A 31 5.75 -2.96 17.44
CA MET A 31 5.95 -2.84 18.89
C MET A 31 7.07 -3.79 19.36
N TYR A 32 6.73 -4.77 20.18
CA TYR A 32 7.69 -5.69 20.79
C TYR A 32 8.09 -6.84 19.87
N LEU A 33 9.39 -7.11 19.75
CA LEU A 33 9.93 -8.26 19.02
C LEU A 33 10.22 -9.42 19.96
N ASN A 34 9.51 -10.53 19.76
CA ASN A 34 9.62 -11.76 20.56
C ASN A 34 10.59 -12.79 19.94
N TYR A 35 11.87 -12.42 19.76
CA TYR A 35 12.88 -13.25 19.08
C TYR A 35 13.84 -14.01 20.01
N SER A 36 14.20 -13.43 21.15
CA SER A 36 15.12 -14.05 22.12
C SER A 36 14.39 -14.98 23.09
N VAL A 37 15.07 -16.00 23.59
CA VAL A 37 14.54 -16.96 24.57
C VAL A 37 13.94 -16.24 25.79
N GLY A 38 14.65 -15.27 26.38
CA GLY A 38 14.15 -14.52 27.53
C GLY A 38 12.87 -13.72 27.26
N ARG A 39 12.62 -13.36 25.99
CA ARG A 39 11.40 -12.68 25.55
C ARG A 39 10.23 -13.66 25.35
N GLN A 40 10.53 -14.89 24.95
CA GLN A 40 9.54 -15.92 24.65
C GLN A 40 9.05 -16.65 25.89
N LEU A 41 9.95 -16.97 26.83
CA LEU A 41 9.67 -17.78 28.03
C LEU A 41 8.43 -17.32 28.82
N PRO A 42 8.27 -16.03 29.19
CA PRO A 42 7.10 -15.63 29.98
C PRO A 42 5.77 -15.83 29.26
N MET A 43 5.75 -15.69 27.93
CA MET A 43 4.52 -15.85 27.13
C MET A 43 4.17 -17.31 26.86
N ARG A 44 5.14 -18.23 26.93
CA ARG A 44 4.90 -19.68 26.77
C ARG A 44 4.12 -20.28 27.93
N GLY A 45 4.15 -19.67 29.11
CA GLY A 45 3.40 -20.13 30.29
C GLY A 45 1.90 -19.79 30.27
N VAL A 46 1.42 -19.06 29.25
CA VAL A 46 0.03 -18.58 29.22
C VAL A 46 -0.86 -19.54 28.43
N ASN A 47 -1.61 -20.37 29.14
CA ASN A 47 -2.57 -21.31 28.56
C ASN A 47 -3.96 -20.70 28.50
N TRP A 48 -4.53 -20.60 27.31
CA TRP A 48 -5.84 -20.00 27.10
C TRP A 48 -6.92 -21.04 26.82
N VAL A 49 -8.11 -20.80 27.36
CA VAL A 49 -9.32 -21.60 27.08
C VAL A 49 -10.44 -20.68 26.63
N THR A 50 -11.17 -21.09 25.60
CA THR A 50 -12.36 -20.38 25.12
C THR A 50 -13.57 -20.76 25.98
N ARG A 51 -14.20 -19.74 26.55
CA ARG A 51 -15.39 -19.77 27.41
C ARG A 51 -16.38 -18.74 26.86
N ASP A 52 -17.63 -18.78 27.32
CA ASP A 52 -18.64 -17.84 26.82
C ASP A 52 -18.30 -16.37 27.11
N SER A 53 -17.55 -16.09 28.17
CA SER A 53 -17.10 -14.74 28.52
C SER A 53 -16.03 -14.17 27.58
N ASN A 54 -15.34 -15.00 26.79
CA ASN A 54 -14.27 -14.54 25.92
C ASN A 54 -14.45 -14.93 24.44
N ARG A 55 -15.44 -15.78 24.11
CA ARG A 55 -15.80 -16.12 22.72
C ARG A 55 -16.21 -14.87 21.93
N LEU A 56 -15.61 -14.68 20.75
CA LEU A 56 -15.79 -13.48 19.93
C LEU A 56 -17.25 -13.31 19.46
N THR A 57 -17.92 -14.40 19.07
CA THR A 57 -19.29 -14.38 18.53
C THR A 57 -20.31 -13.81 19.53
N ASN A 58 -20.08 -14.00 20.83
CA ASN A 58 -20.98 -13.49 21.87
C ASN A 58 -20.97 -11.96 21.95
N PHE A 59 -19.92 -11.31 21.45
CA PHE A 59 -19.76 -9.85 21.44
C PHE A 59 -20.09 -9.23 20.07
N ALA A 60 -20.94 -9.88 19.27
CA ALA A 60 -21.32 -9.41 17.93
C ALA A 60 -21.93 -8.00 17.91
N ALA A 61 -22.64 -7.60 18.98
CA ALA A 61 -23.20 -6.25 19.10
C ALA A 61 -22.15 -5.14 18.94
N ARG A 62 -20.90 -5.38 19.40
CA ARG A 62 -19.78 -4.43 19.28
C ARG A 62 -18.83 -4.79 18.15
N TYR A 63 -18.54 -6.08 17.99
CA TYR A 63 -17.51 -6.58 17.08
C TYR A 63 -18.06 -7.25 15.82
N GLY A 64 -19.30 -6.96 15.43
CA GLY A 64 -19.94 -7.53 14.23
C GLY A 64 -19.09 -7.34 12.96
N SER A 65 -18.53 -6.15 12.76
CA SER A 65 -17.63 -5.86 11.64
C SER A 65 -16.30 -6.60 11.71
N VAL A 66 -15.83 -6.96 12.91
CA VAL A 66 -14.63 -7.79 13.10
C VAL A 66 -14.95 -9.23 12.73
N ILE A 67 -16.10 -9.76 13.13
CA ILE A 67 -16.53 -11.13 12.82
C ILE A 67 -16.70 -11.31 11.30
N GLN A 68 -17.29 -10.33 10.62
CA GLN A 68 -17.47 -10.35 9.15
C GLN A 68 -16.15 -10.38 8.36
N ASP A 69 -15.06 -9.83 8.92
CA ASP A 69 -13.76 -9.78 8.26
C ASP A 69 -12.97 -11.10 8.40
N ILE A 70 -13.44 -12.09 9.16
CA ILE A 70 -12.74 -13.36 9.40
C ILE A 70 -12.94 -14.30 8.20
N ASP A 71 -11.84 -14.87 7.71
CA ASP A 71 -11.87 -15.88 6.64
C ASP A 71 -12.03 -17.28 7.26
N VAL A 72 -13.28 -17.72 7.47
CA VAL A 72 -13.60 -18.95 8.21
C VAL A 72 -13.02 -20.19 7.53
N LYS A 73 -13.26 -20.35 6.22
CA LYS A 73 -12.81 -21.53 5.45
C LYS A 73 -11.30 -21.72 5.54
N ARG A 74 -10.56 -20.65 5.26
CA ARG A 74 -9.10 -20.69 5.25
C ARG A 74 -8.50 -20.93 6.64
N ASN A 75 -9.14 -20.41 7.69
CA ASN A 75 -8.68 -20.61 9.06
C ASN A 75 -8.89 -22.05 9.54
N GLU A 76 -9.99 -22.68 9.16
CA GLU A 76 -10.26 -24.07 9.49
C GLU A 76 -9.31 -25.01 8.74
N GLU A 77 -9.05 -24.75 7.45
CA GLU A 77 -8.14 -25.56 6.63
C GLU A 77 -6.66 -25.41 6.99
N GLU A 78 -6.14 -24.17 7.12
CA GLU A 78 -4.70 -23.95 7.32
C GLU A 78 -4.28 -23.96 8.80
N LEU A 79 -5.17 -23.57 9.71
CA LEU A 79 -4.83 -23.39 11.14
C LEU A 79 -5.56 -24.37 12.05
N ASN A 80 -6.55 -25.11 11.57
CA ASN A 80 -7.42 -25.96 12.37
C ASN A 80 -8.07 -25.19 13.54
N ILE A 81 -8.41 -23.92 13.33
CA ILE A 81 -9.07 -23.07 14.32
C ILE A 81 -10.51 -22.83 13.86
N GLN A 82 -11.46 -23.39 14.59
CA GLN A 82 -12.88 -23.14 14.37
C GLN A 82 -13.27 -21.73 14.82
N LEU A 83 -14.26 -21.13 14.16
CA LEU A 83 -14.75 -19.80 14.51
C LEU A 83 -15.26 -19.70 15.96
N SER A 84 -15.83 -20.79 16.49
CA SER A 84 -16.34 -20.91 17.87
C SER A 84 -15.25 -20.84 18.94
N ASP A 85 -14.01 -21.18 18.57
CA ASP A 85 -12.83 -21.14 19.44
C ASP A 85 -12.07 -19.80 19.37
N VAL A 86 -12.52 -18.87 18.53
CA VAL A 86 -11.89 -17.55 18.40
C VAL A 86 -12.35 -16.65 19.56
N ARG A 87 -11.38 -16.11 20.30
CA ARG A 87 -11.61 -15.16 21.40
C ARG A 87 -11.51 -13.71 20.94
N TRP A 88 -12.24 -12.80 21.60
CA TRP A 88 -12.16 -11.36 21.26
C TRP A 88 -10.78 -10.75 21.51
N ASN A 89 -9.99 -11.36 22.40
CA ASN A 89 -8.62 -10.99 22.72
C ASN A 89 -7.61 -12.06 22.28
N ASP A 90 -7.95 -12.88 21.27
CA ASP A 90 -7.08 -13.96 20.84
C ASP A 90 -5.72 -13.43 20.33
N HIS A 91 -4.65 -14.10 20.75
CA HIS A 91 -3.27 -13.79 20.39
C HIS A 91 -2.83 -14.53 19.13
N ARG A 92 -3.53 -15.61 18.75
CA ARG A 92 -3.23 -16.41 17.55
C ARG A 92 -3.41 -15.56 16.29
N ARG A 93 -2.49 -15.69 15.33
CA ARG A 93 -2.55 -14.96 14.05
C ARG A 93 -3.39 -15.74 13.05
N ILE A 94 -4.63 -15.30 12.85
CA ILE A 94 -5.60 -15.87 11.92
C ILE A 94 -5.63 -15.08 10.60
N TYR A 95 -6.25 -15.68 9.58
CA TYR A 95 -6.53 -15.07 8.29
C TYR A 95 -7.81 -14.26 8.32
N TRP A 96 -7.76 -13.14 7.60
CA TRP A 96 -8.83 -12.18 7.46
C TRP A 96 -9.01 -11.88 5.98
N ARG A 97 -10.24 -11.61 5.56
CA ARG A 97 -10.58 -11.03 4.27
C ARG A 97 -11.27 -9.72 4.51
N CYS A 98 -10.64 -8.62 4.10
CA CYS A 98 -11.17 -7.29 4.37
C CYS A 98 -12.52 -7.09 3.66
N SER A 99 -13.59 -6.81 4.41
CA SER A 99 -14.91 -6.48 3.84
C SER A 99 -14.89 -5.23 2.95
N PHE A 100 -13.97 -4.30 3.22
CA PHE A 100 -13.85 -3.04 2.48
C PHE A 100 -13.15 -3.18 1.13
N CYS A 101 -11.93 -3.74 1.10
CA CYS A 101 -11.10 -3.83 -0.12
C CYS A 101 -10.89 -5.25 -0.65
N GLY A 102 -11.40 -6.27 0.01
CA GLY A 102 -11.29 -7.68 -0.40
C GLY A 102 -9.93 -8.33 -0.17
N SER A 103 -8.88 -7.59 0.21
CA SER A 103 -7.54 -8.16 0.38
C SER A 103 -7.44 -9.11 1.58
N SER A 104 -6.75 -10.23 1.41
CA SER A 104 -6.44 -11.16 2.49
C SER A 104 -5.22 -10.73 3.31
N TYR A 105 -5.25 -10.89 4.63
CA TYR A 105 -4.09 -10.64 5.49
C TYR A 105 -4.12 -11.48 6.77
N ARG A 106 -2.97 -11.60 7.45
CA ARG A 106 -2.82 -12.42 8.67
C ARG A 106 -2.45 -11.59 9.90
N LYS A 107 -3.36 -11.49 10.87
CA LYS A 107 -3.22 -10.75 12.14
C LYS A 107 -3.96 -11.47 13.27
N ASN A 108 -3.69 -11.09 14.50
CA ASN A 108 -4.41 -11.58 15.67
C ASN A 108 -5.63 -10.70 15.99
N VAL A 109 -6.64 -11.29 16.63
CA VAL A 109 -7.90 -10.61 16.97
C VAL A 109 -7.66 -9.51 18.00
N SER A 110 -6.82 -9.78 19.00
CA SER A 110 -6.46 -8.84 20.07
C SER A 110 -5.99 -7.47 19.59
N VAL A 111 -5.14 -7.39 18.56
CA VAL A 111 -4.63 -6.10 18.08
C VAL A 111 -5.70 -5.37 17.27
N ARG A 112 -6.60 -6.11 16.60
CA ARG A 112 -7.74 -5.52 15.89
C ARG A 112 -8.77 -4.95 16.87
N THR A 113 -9.09 -5.66 17.96
CA THR A 113 -10.05 -5.19 18.96
C THR A 113 -9.50 -4.08 19.84
N LYS A 114 -8.21 -4.11 20.20
CA LYS A 114 -7.58 -3.09 21.05
C LYS A 114 -7.22 -1.80 20.30
N PHE A 115 -6.70 -1.90 19.07
CA PHE A 115 -6.08 -0.76 18.36
C PHE A 115 -6.57 -0.58 16.93
N HIS A 116 -7.63 -1.28 16.51
CA HIS A 116 -8.19 -1.18 15.16
C HIS A 116 -7.20 -1.58 14.05
N ALA A 117 -6.28 -2.51 14.32
CA ALA A 117 -5.34 -3.02 13.33
C ALA A 117 -6.03 -3.95 12.32
N GLY A 118 -6.63 -3.36 11.30
CA GLY A 118 -7.24 -4.08 10.17
C GLY A 118 -6.28 -4.34 9.02
N CYS A 119 -6.82 -4.31 7.80
CA CYS A 119 -6.06 -4.48 6.57
C CYS A 119 -4.95 -3.43 6.44
N ASN A 120 -3.75 -3.88 6.05
CA ASN A 120 -2.61 -2.98 5.83
C ASN A 120 -2.84 -2.01 4.64
N PHE A 121 -3.62 -2.39 3.63
CA PHE A 121 -3.96 -1.52 2.50
C PHE A 121 -4.92 -0.40 2.91
N CYS A 122 -5.94 -0.72 3.71
CA CYS A 122 -6.91 0.26 4.20
C CYS A 122 -6.28 1.33 5.12
N LYS A 123 -5.05 1.13 5.62
CA LYS A 123 -4.32 2.20 6.33
C LYS A 123 -4.12 3.44 5.46
N GLY A 124 -3.86 3.24 4.17
CA GLY A 124 -3.72 4.31 3.18
C GLY A 124 -5.04 4.78 2.57
N ARG A 125 -6.21 4.40 3.13
CA ARG A 125 -7.52 4.75 2.53
C ARG A 125 -7.81 6.25 2.49
N TYR A 126 -7.24 7.00 3.43
CA TYR A 126 -7.39 8.44 3.52
C TYR A 126 -6.29 9.17 2.75
N ALA A 127 -6.53 10.43 2.40
CA ALA A 127 -5.53 11.29 1.76
C ALA A 127 -4.35 11.59 2.71
N SER A 128 -4.62 11.72 4.01
CA SER A 128 -3.62 11.89 5.06
C SER A 128 -3.83 10.86 6.17
N GLU A 129 -2.77 10.13 6.53
CA GLU A 129 -2.81 9.17 7.65
C GLU A 129 -2.98 9.87 9.01
N VAL A 130 -2.58 11.14 9.08
CA VAL A 130 -2.64 11.98 10.28
C VAL A 130 -4.04 12.58 10.45
N LEU A 131 -4.52 13.30 9.43
CA LEU A 131 -5.76 14.07 9.52
C LEU A 131 -7.02 13.24 9.20
N ARG A 132 -6.87 12.12 8.49
CA ARG A 132 -7.91 11.16 8.11
C ARG A 132 -9.15 11.80 7.46
N GLU A 133 -10.18 12.09 8.24
CA GLU A 133 -11.51 12.54 7.79
C GLU A 133 -11.62 14.07 7.70
N GLN A 134 -10.62 14.82 8.17
CA GLN A 134 -10.62 16.28 8.10
C GLN A 134 -10.36 16.83 6.69
N THR A 135 -9.89 15.99 5.76
CA THR A 135 -9.69 16.41 4.36
C THR A 135 -11.01 16.30 3.59
N PRO A 136 -11.35 17.27 2.72
CA PRO A 136 -12.55 17.19 1.90
C PRO A 136 -12.50 15.93 1.03
N VAL A 137 -13.57 15.14 1.08
CA VAL A 137 -13.68 13.90 0.31
C VAL A 137 -14.43 14.20 -0.97
N VAL A 138 -13.69 14.29 -2.08
CA VAL A 138 -14.28 14.21 -3.42
C VAL A 138 -14.15 12.76 -3.85
N ALA A 139 -15.27 12.09 -4.15
CA ALA A 139 -15.22 10.68 -4.49
C ALA A 139 -14.55 10.44 -5.85
N LEU A 140 -13.79 9.35 -5.99
CA LEU A 140 -13.14 8.98 -7.25
C LEU A 140 -14.16 8.83 -8.39
N LYS A 141 -15.33 8.25 -8.10
CA LYS A 141 -16.44 8.11 -9.05
C LYS A 141 -16.95 9.44 -9.60
N GLU A 142 -16.95 10.50 -8.79
CA GLU A 142 -17.47 11.81 -9.18
C GLU A 142 -16.46 12.59 -10.02
N ALA A 143 -15.18 12.59 -9.61
CA ALA A 143 -14.17 13.38 -10.30
C ALA A 143 -13.63 12.71 -11.57
N GLN A 144 -13.42 11.38 -11.55
CA GLN A 144 -12.78 10.64 -12.65
C GLN A 144 -13.41 9.23 -12.79
N PRO A 145 -14.62 9.13 -13.37
CA PRO A 145 -15.31 7.84 -13.55
C PRO A 145 -14.54 6.87 -14.45
N GLU A 146 -13.81 7.38 -15.45
CA GLU A 146 -12.95 6.60 -16.36
C GLU A 146 -11.91 5.73 -15.63
N LEU A 147 -11.39 6.21 -14.48
CA LEU A 147 -10.41 5.45 -13.69
C LEU A 147 -11.06 4.26 -12.98
N CYS A 148 -12.35 4.33 -12.67
CA CYS A 148 -13.07 3.23 -12.03
C CYS A 148 -13.20 2.02 -12.96
N GLU A 149 -13.32 2.24 -14.27
CA GLU A 149 -13.34 1.17 -15.29
C GLU A 149 -11.99 0.45 -15.41
N GLY A 150 -10.89 1.20 -15.17
CA GLY A 150 -9.53 0.68 -15.17
C GLY A 150 -9.16 -0.16 -13.94
N LEU A 151 -10.06 -0.30 -12.95
CA LEU A 151 -9.81 -1.15 -11.78
C LEU A 151 -9.82 -2.64 -12.16
N ALA A 152 -8.96 -3.42 -11.51
CA ALA A 152 -9.03 -4.87 -11.62
C ALA A 152 -10.39 -5.37 -11.08
N GLU A 153 -10.95 -6.39 -11.72
CA GLU A 153 -12.21 -7.01 -11.30
C GLU A 153 -12.08 -7.53 -9.86
N ASN A 154 -12.80 -6.90 -8.95
CA ASN A 154 -12.96 -7.35 -7.57
C ASN A 154 -14.39 -7.06 -7.10
N GLU A 155 -14.91 -7.91 -6.22
CA GLU A 155 -16.24 -7.78 -5.59
C GLU A 155 -16.45 -6.45 -4.84
N LYS A 156 -15.37 -5.70 -4.57
CA LYS A 156 -15.36 -4.50 -3.71
C LYS A 156 -14.95 -3.22 -4.44
N ASN A 157 -15.04 -3.19 -5.76
CA ASN A 157 -14.68 -2.02 -6.56
C ASN A 157 -15.54 -0.79 -6.24
N ASP A 158 -16.81 -0.96 -5.85
CA ASP A 158 -17.67 0.15 -5.46
C ASP A 158 -17.16 0.92 -4.25
N ASN A 159 -16.65 0.20 -3.24
CA ASN A 159 -16.05 0.79 -2.05
C ASN A 159 -14.75 1.53 -2.36
N ILE A 160 -14.01 1.07 -3.37
CA ILE A 160 -12.77 1.73 -3.82
C ILE A 160 -13.13 3.02 -4.57
N GLY A 161 -14.19 3.00 -5.37
CA GLY A 161 -14.70 4.18 -6.08
C GLY A 161 -15.26 5.28 -5.16
N SER A 162 -15.66 4.95 -3.93
CA SER A 162 -16.08 5.94 -2.92
C SER A 162 -14.91 6.58 -2.17
N LEU A 163 -13.65 6.17 -2.43
CA LEU A 163 -12.47 6.79 -1.83
C LEU A 163 -12.20 8.16 -2.44
N SER A 164 -11.47 9.00 -1.69
CA SER A 164 -11.04 10.30 -2.18
C SER A 164 -10.11 10.17 -3.39
N VAL A 165 -10.22 11.10 -4.35
CA VAL A 165 -9.31 11.24 -5.50
C VAL A 165 -7.85 11.45 -5.08
N THR A 166 -7.63 12.04 -3.89
CA THR A 166 -6.31 12.27 -3.29
C THR A 166 -5.87 11.14 -2.35
N SER A 167 -6.63 10.04 -2.28
CA SER A 167 -6.35 8.90 -1.42
C SER A 167 -4.98 8.25 -1.73
N LYS A 168 -4.28 7.84 -0.66
CA LYS A 168 -3.02 7.09 -0.75
C LYS A 168 -3.25 5.58 -0.93
N PHE A 169 -4.48 5.15 -1.17
CA PHE A 169 -4.85 3.75 -1.24
C PHE A 169 -4.18 3.10 -2.45
N ARG A 170 -3.57 1.92 -2.23
CA ARG A 170 -2.92 1.14 -3.29
C ARG A 170 -3.93 0.15 -3.86
N ALA A 171 -4.58 0.55 -4.95
CA ALA A 171 -5.52 -0.29 -5.69
C ALA A 171 -4.80 -1.15 -6.73
N GLU A 172 -5.50 -2.18 -7.20
CA GLU A 172 -5.11 -3.02 -8.33
C GLU A 172 -5.83 -2.53 -9.60
N TRP A 173 -5.06 -2.30 -10.64
CA TRP A 173 -5.48 -1.70 -11.91
C TRP A 173 -5.19 -2.67 -13.04
N LYS A 174 -5.99 -2.63 -14.11
CA LYS A 174 -5.69 -3.30 -15.37
C LYS A 174 -4.79 -2.40 -16.21
N CYS A 175 -3.68 -2.94 -16.71
CA CYS A 175 -2.78 -2.21 -17.59
C CYS A 175 -3.41 -2.01 -18.96
N GLN A 176 -3.41 -0.78 -19.48
CA GLN A 176 -3.96 -0.46 -20.80
C GLN A 176 -3.22 -1.18 -21.94
N SER A 177 -1.91 -1.41 -21.79
CA SER A 177 -1.09 -2.02 -22.86
C SER A 177 -1.17 -3.55 -22.93
N CYS A 178 -1.21 -4.23 -21.78
CA CYS A 178 -1.08 -5.70 -21.72
C CYS A 178 -2.24 -6.39 -20.99
N GLY A 179 -3.22 -5.65 -20.46
CA GLY A 179 -4.36 -6.19 -19.72
C GLY A 179 -4.04 -6.79 -18.34
N LEU A 180 -2.75 -6.94 -18.00
CA LEU A 180 -2.33 -7.52 -16.72
C LEU A 180 -2.61 -6.59 -15.53
N ARG A 181 -2.80 -7.21 -14.37
CA ARG A 181 -3.06 -6.50 -13.11
C ARG A 181 -1.76 -5.95 -12.54
N TYR A 182 -1.76 -4.68 -12.16
CA TYR A 182 -0.64 -4.04 -11.45
C TYR A 182 -1.14 -3.16 -10.31
N ARG A 183 -0.26 -2.82 -9.37
CA ARG A 183 -0.61 -2.02 -8.18
C ARG A 183 -0.08 -0.61 -8.29
N ALA A 184 -0.96 0.37 -8.12
CA ALA A 184 -0.62 1.80 -8.07
C ALA A 184 -1.53 2.53 -7.06
N THR A 185 -1.10 3.70 -6.61
CA THR A 185 -1.92 4.52 -5.69
C THR A 185 -3.00 5.29 -6.44
N ILE A 186 -4.16 5.52 -5.83
CA ILE A 186 -5.23 6.34 -6.43
C ILE A 186 -4.68 7.74 -6.78
N ARG A 187 -4.05 8.42 -5.82
CA ARG A 187 -3.46 9.75 -6.07
C ARG A 187 -2.39 9.79 -7.17
N SER A 188 -1.67 8.69 -7.42
CA SER A 188 -0.68 8.66 -8.52
C SER A 188 -1.35 8.56 -9.87
N ARG A 189 -2.50 7.86 -9.96
CA ARG A 189 -3.29 7.77 -11.20
C ARG A 189 -3.97 9.09 -11.51
N THR A 190 -4.53 9.73 -10.48
CA THR A 190 -5.23 11.02 -10.62
C THR A 190 -4.25 12.18 -10.77
N GLY A 191 -3.04 12.04 -10.19
CA GLY A 191 -1.99 13.07 -10.12
C GLY A 191 -2.34 14.23 -9.19
N LEU A 192 -3.37 14.10 -8.37
CA LEU A 192 -3.80 15.14 -7.43
C LEU A 192 -3.27 14.87 -6.02
N THR A 193 -2.90 15.95 -5.33
CA THR A 193 -2.45 15.92 -3.94
C THR A 193 -3.09 17.05 -3.15
N GLU A 194 -3.37 16.79 -1.87
CA GLU A 194 -3.83 17.84 -0.96
C GLU A 194 -2.77 18.94 -0.78
N PRO A 195 -3.19 20.21 -0.62
CA PRO A 195 -2.27 21.29 -0.34
C PRO A 195 -1.48 21.04 0.95
N GLY A 196 -0.19 21.37 0.93
CA GLY A 196 0.72 21.11 2.05
C GLY A 196 1.31 19.69 2.09
N GLN A 197 0.84 18.77 1.26
CA GLN A 197 1.53 17.49 1.05
C GLN A 197 2.65 17.62 0.01
N ALA A 198 3.60 16.67 0.05
CA ALA A 198 4.64 16.60 -0.96
C ALA A 198 4.03 16.39 -2.36
N PRO A 199 4.41 17.23 -3.35
CA PRO A 199 3.92 17.08 -4.72
C PRO A 199 4.40 15.75 -5.32
N LEU A 200 3.63 15.23 -6.27
CA LEU A 200 4.02 14.06 -7.06
C LEU A 200 4.87 14.48 -8.26
N HIS A 201 5.49 13.50 -8.91
CA HIS A 201 6.18 13.74 -10.16
C HIS A 201 5.21 14.35 -11.20
N PRO A 202 5.60 15.40 -11.96
CA PRO A 202 4.69 16.06 -12.91
C PRO A 202 4.05 15.10 -13.92
N GLN A 203 4.82 14.12 -14.41
CA GLN A 203 4.35 13.11 -15.36
C GLN A 203 3.79 11.84 -14.69
N ILE A 204 3.48 11.87 -13.39
CA ILE A 204 3.09 10.65 -12.65
C ILE A 204 1.87 9.93 -13.26
N LYS A 205 0.96 10.68 -13.90
CA LYS A 205 -0.24 10.13 -14.54
C LYS A 205 0.11 9.21 -15.71
N GLU A 206 1.05 9.63 -16.55
CA GLU A 206 1.56 8.88 -17.70
C GLU A 206 2.31 7.63 -17.24
N TRP A 207 3.26 7.80 -16.32
CA TRP A 207 4.05 6.69 -15.77
C TRP A 207 3.23 5.66 -15.00
N SER A 208 2.13 6.07 -14.37
CA SER A 208 1.26 5.17 -13.63
C SER A 208 0.09 4.62 -14.45
N ALA A 209 -0.06 4.97 -15.73
CA ALA A 209 -1.10 4.42 -16.63
C ALA A 209 -0.84 2.96 -17.00
N HIS A 210 0.41 2.59 -17.03
CA HIS A 210 0.87 1.28 -17.43
C HIS A 210 1.48 0.53 -16.24
N CYS A 211 1.61 -0.79 -16.39
CA CYS A 211 2.37 -1.57 -15.45
C CYS A 211 3.87 -1.22 -15.52
N PRO A 212 4.65 -1.50 -14.47
CA PRO A 212 6.07 -1.15 -14.42
C PRO A 212 6.91 -1.68 -15.60
N SER A 213 6.52 -2.80 -16.21
CA SER A 213 7.19 -3.36 -17.39
C SER A 213 6.84 -2.65 -18.70
N CYS A 214 5.62 -2.13 -18.83
CA CYS A 214 5.14 -1.48 -20.06
C CYS A 214 5.35 0.05 -20.07
N ALA A 215 5.43 0.69 -18.90
CA ALA A 215 5.53 2.13 -18.77
C ALA A 215 6.74 2.73 -19.53
N TRP A 216 7.88 2.03 -19.49
CA TRP A 216 9.10 2.48 -20.16
C TRP A 216 8.92 2.64 -21.67
N GLN A 217 8.40 1.61 -22.33
CA GLN A 217 8.21 1.62 -23.78
C GLN A 217 7.15 2.65 -24.19
N ALA A 218 6.04 2.76 -23.45
CA ALA A 218 4.97 3.70 -23.76
C ALA A 218 5.47 5.16 -23.70
N ASN A 219 6.22 5.52 -22.65
CA ASN A 219 6.63 6.91 -22.45
C ASN A 219 7.84 7.31 -23.31
N LEU A 220 8.76 6.39 -23.57
CA LEU A 220 9.98 6.71 -24.33
C LEU A 220 9.80 6.63 -25.83
N THR A 221 8.80 5.93 -26.35
CA THR A 221 8.54 5.93 -27.80
C THR A 221 8.19 7.33 -28.30
N ALA A 222 7.32 8.05 -27.59
CA ALA A 222 6.99 9.44 -27.91
C ALA A 222 8.22 10.37 -27.82
N LEU A 223 9.01 10.25 -26.75
CA LEU A 223 10.24 11.04 -26.58
C LEU A 223 11.30 10.72 -27.64
N GLY A 224 11.47 9.44 -28.00
CA GLY A 224 12.41 9.00 -29.02
C GLY A 224 12.06 9.53 -30.41
N GLN A 225 10.78 9.52 -30.78
CA GLN A 225 10.31 10.12 -32.05
C GLN A 225 10.55 11.62 -32.08
N LYS A 226 10.35 12.31 -30.95
CA LYS A 226 10.64 13.75 -30.85
C LYS A 226 12.13 14.04 -31.01
N ALA A 227 12.98 13.33 -30.28
CA ALA A 227 14.43 13.45 -30.37
C ALA A 227 14.95 13.17 -31.79
N GLN A 228 14.34 12.22 -32.51
CA GLN A 228 14.69 11.92 -33.90
C GLN A 228 14.33 13.06 -34.86
N ARG A 229 13.21 13.76 -34.64
CA ARG A 229 12.79 14.90 -35.47
C ARG A 229 13.64 16.14 -35.24
N GLU A 230 13.96 16.43 -33.99
CA GLU A 230 14.69 17.65 -33.59
C GLU A 230 16.22 17.46 -33.63
N GLY A 231 16.70 16.21 -33.69
CA GLY A 231 18.13 15.87 -33.65
C GLY A 231 18.79 16.09 -32.29
N GLN A 232 18.04 16.56 -31.29
CA GLN A 232 18.52 16.86 -29.94
C GLN A 232 17.39 16.68 -28.93
N TYR A 233 17.72 16.22 -27.72
CA TYR A 233 16.79 16.19 -26.58
C TYR A 233 17.51 16.60 -25.30
N LEU A 234 17.03 17.66 -24.64
CA LEU A 234 17.65 18.24 -23.43
C LEU A 234 16.75 18.16 -22.19
N GLY A 235 15.46 17.85 -22.35
CA GLY A 235 14.48 17.88 -21.24
C GLY A 235 14.18 19.28 -20.67
N LEU A 236 14.73 20.35 -21.25
CA LEU A 236 14.52 21.74 -20.81
C LEU A 236 13.23 22.36 -21.34
N GLU A 237 12.59 21.72 -22.32
CA GLU A 237 11.46 22.24 -23.07
C GLU A 237 10.31 22.73 -22.17
N ALA A 238 9.94 21.94 -21.16
CA ALA A 238 8.88 22.30 -20.22
C ALA A 238 9.23 23.57 -19.41
N SER A 239 10.48 23.66 -18.95
CA SER A 239 10.97 24.83 -18.20
C SER A 239 11.10 26.08 -19.08
N LEU A 240 11.50 25.92 -20.34
CA LEU A 240 11.59 27.02 -21.30
C LEU A 240 10.20 27.53 -21.68
N ALA A 241 9.23 26.63 -21.86
CA ALA A 241 7.83 26.98 -22.06
C ALA A 241 7.26 27.73 -20.84
N GLU A 242 7.57 27.27 -19.62
CA GLU A 242 7.18 27.97 -18.39
C GLU A 242 7.78 29.38 -18.32
N LEU A 243 9.06 29.55 -18.65
CA LEU A 243 9.69 30.88 -18.69
C LEU A 243 9.02 31.82 -19.70
N SER A 244 8.72 31.33 -20.91
CA SER A 244 8.07 32.12 -21.96
C SER A 244 6.64 32.54 -21.60
N SER A 245 5.93 31.72 -20.81
CA SER A 245 4.58 32.04 -20.31
C SER A 245 4.62 32.91 -19.05
N ALA A 246 5.60 32.72 -18.17
CA ALA A 246 5.77 33.49 -16.93
C ALA A 246 6.16 34.96 -17.18
N THR A 247 6.79 35.26 -18.31
CA THR A 247 7.08 36.63 -18.74
C THR A 247 5.82 37.46 -19.02
N ALA A 248 4.65 36.84 -19.15
CA ALA A 248 3.37 37.52 -19.26
C ALA A 248 2.85 38.00 -17.88
N GLY A 249 3.36 39.14 -17.39
CA GLY A 249 2.61 40.03 -16.50
C GLY A 249 2.71 39.81 -14.97
N LYS A 250 3.38 38.78 -14.46
CA LYS A 250 3.55 38.61 -12.99
C LYS A 250 4.71 39.45 -12.46
N ARG A 251 4.40 40.46 -11.63
CA ARG A 251 5.42 41.22 -10.87
C ARG A 251 5.97 40.33 -9.74
N ILE A 252 7.21 39.89 -9.87
CA ILE A 252 7.89 39.07 -8.85
C ILE A 252 8.63 40.02 -7.88
N PRO A 253 8.22 40.12 -6.61
CA PRO A 253 8.94 40.94 -5.64
C PRO A 253 10.35 40.36 -5.42
N ARG A 254 11.37 41.21 -5.55
CA ARG A 254 12.79 40.82 -5.38
C ARG A 254 13.41 41.67 -4.28
N ARG A 255 14.26 41.04 -3.46
CA ARG A 255 15.05 41.77 -2.45
C ARG A 255 15.96 42.80 -3.11
N LYS A 256 16.20 43.94 -2.43
CA LYS A 256 17.26 44.87 -2.81
C LYS A 256 18.60 44.12 -2.76
N LYS A 257 19.44 44.28 -3.78
CA LYS A 257 20.79 43.73 -3.80
C LYS A 257 21.76 44.86 -3.46
N LEU A 258 22.62 44.64 -2.47
CA LEU A 258 23.77 45.51 -2.19
C LEU A 258 24.87 45.11 -3.17
N VAL A 259 24.77 45.59 -4.41
CA VAL A 259 25.84 45.42 -5.40
C VAL A 259 26.69 46.67 -5.30
N ALA A 260 27.97 46.50 -4.96
CA ALA A 260 28.98 47.55 -4.99
C ALA A 260 29.30 47.95 -6.44
#